data_AF-A0A1A0W704-F1
#
_entry.id   AF-A0A1A0W704-F1
#
_cell.length_a   1.000
_cell.length_b   1.000
_cell.length_c   1.000
_cell.angle_alpha   90.00
_cell.angle_beta   90.00
_cell.angle_gamma   90.00
#
_symmetry.space_group_name_H-M   'P 1'
#
loop_
_entity.id
_entity.type
_entity.pdbx_description
1 polymer ?
#
loop_
_entity_poly.entity_id
_entity_poly.type
_entity_poly.pdbx_seq_one_letter_code
_entity_poly.pdbx_strand_id
1 'polypeptide(L)'
;MTELPDWARQLDLAPHPEGGWYRETWRSELTVSQSSLPPGYSGPRSAGTAILFLLMPGQQSAWHTVRSAELWFHHRGSPLVLEIGADRNTAGTRLLGPDIEAGQHHATDQGRLVVAGLCALPVAGRHQQ
;
A
#
# COMPACT_ATOMS: atom_id res chain seq x y z
N MET A 1 -0.04 -16.31 -15.88
CA MET A 1 -0.47 -14.98 -15.38
C MET A 1 -1.57 -15.21 -14.36
N THR A 2 -1.43 -14.72 -13.14
CA THR A 2 -2.48 -14.89 -12.12
C THR A 2 -3.66 -13.99 -12.50
N GLU A 3 -4.78 -14.58 -12.90
CA GLU A 3 -5.99 -13.83 -13.18
C GLU A 3 -6.59 -13.26 -11.88
N LEU A 4 -7.22 -12.09 -11.98
CA LEU A 4 -7.97 -11.53 -10.86
C LEU A 4 -9.18 -12.43 -10.52
N PRO A 5 -9.45 -12.70 -9.24
CA PRO A 5 -10.66 -13.41 -8.82
C PRO A 5 -11.91 -12.55 -9.06
N ASP A 6 -13.08 -13.17 -9.13
CA ASP A 6 -14.35 -12.51 -9.48
C ASP A 6 -14.65 -11.26 -8.65
N TRP A 7 -14.41 -11.33 -7.34
CA TRP A 7 -14.63 -10.19 -6.46
C TRP A 7 -13.72 -9.00 -6.80
N ALA A 8 -12.50 -9.25 -7.29
CA ALA A 8 -11.55 -8.21 -7.64
C ALA A 8 -11.84 -7.61 -9.02
N ARG A 9 -12.40 -8.41 -9.94
CA ARG A 9 -12.86 -7.92 -11.25
C ARG A 9 -13.94 -6.83 -11.12
N GLN A 10 -14.76 -6.89 -10.07
CA GLN A 10 -15.78 -5.88 -9.77
C GLN A 10 -15.20 -4.56 -9.22
N LEU A 11 -13.90 -4.52 -8.89
CA LEU A 11 -13.22 -3.34 -8.37
C LEU A 11 -12.56 -2.49 -9.46
N ASP A 12 -12.68 -2.87 -10.74
CA ASP A 12 -12.18 -2.09 -11.89
C ASP A 12 -10.70 -1.66 -11.75
N LEU A 13 -9.86 -2.61 -11.33
CA LEU A 13 -8.44 -2.35 -11.07
C LEU A 13 -7.62 -2.39 -12.36
N ALA A 14 -6.65 -1.49 -12.47
CA ALA A 14 -5.63 -1.50 -13.52
C ALA A 14 -4.29 -2.01 -12.96
N PRO A 15 -3.38 -2.54 -13.80
CA PRO A 15 -2.02 -2.86 -13.36
C PRO A 15 -1.30 -1.64 -12.78
N HIS A 16 -0.64 -1.80 -11.62
CA HIS A 16 0.16 -0.73 -11.02
C HIS A 16 1.59 -0.74 -11.59
N PRO A 17 2.21 0.42 -11.90
CA PRO A 17 3.57 0.49 -12.45
C PRO A 17 4.63 -0.21 -11.60
N GLU A 18 4.41 -0.25 -10.29
CA GLU A 18 5.35 -0.88 -9.35
C GLU A 18 5.05 -2.37 -9.11
N GLY A 19 3.94 -2.88 -9.65
CA GLY A 19 3.48 -4.26 -9.45
C GLY A 19 2.18 -4.33 -8.66
N GLY A 20 1.41 -5.38 -8.93
CA GLY A 20 0.04 -5.52 -8.42
C GLY A 20 -0.97 -4.76 -9.27
N TRP A 21 -2.09 -4.42 -8.62
CA TRP A 21 -3.25 -3.79 -9.23
C TRP A 21 -3.72 -2.63 -8.36
N TYR A 22 -4.24 -1.57 -8.98
CA TYR A 22 -4.74 -0.42 -8.25
C TYR A 22 -5.92 0.27 -8.94
N ARG A 23 -6.63 1.09 -8.18
CA ARG A 23 -7.58 2.08 -8.70
C ARG A 23 -7.67 3.26 -7.74
N GLU A 24 -7.57 4.48 -8.23
CA GLU A 24 -7.91 5.68 -7.45
C GLU A 24 -9.41 5.75 -7.22
N THR A 25 -9.83 5.78 -5.96
CA THR A 25 -11.25 5.81 -5.55
C THR A 25 -11.69 7.18 -5.07
N TRP A 26 -10.74 8.03 -4.68
CA TRP A 26 -11.03 9.38 -4.22
C TRP A 26 -9.84 10.31 -4.47
N ARG A 27 -10.18 11.57 -4.77
CA ARG A 27 -9.27 12.69 -4.87
C ARG A 27 -9.94 13.90 -4.27
N SER A 28 -9.23 14.63 -3.41
CA SER A 28 -9.73 15.87 -2.84
C SER A 28 -9.98 16.92 -3.93
N GLU A 29 -11.09 17.63 -3.81
CA GLU A 29 -11.35 18.85 -4.61
C GLU A 29 -10.47 20.02 -4.14
N LEU A 30 -9.98 19.98 -2.89
CA LEU A 30 -9.06 20.97 -2.37
C LEU A 30 -7.68 20.77 -2.99
N THR A 31 -7.15 21.85 -3.58
CA THR A 31 -5.79 21.90 -4.10
C THR A 31 -4.92 22.79 -3.22
N VAL A 32 -3.78 22.25 -2.78
CA VAL A 32 -2.73 22.96 -2.06
C VAL A 32 -1.77 23.57 -3.08
N SER A 33 -1.60 24.89 -3.01
CA SER A 33 -0.69 25.62 -3.89
C SER A 33 0.76 25.19 -3.69
N GLN A 34 1.59 25.25 -4.75
CA GLN A 34 3.01 24.89 -4.64
C GLN A 34 3.76 25.73 -3.60
N SER A 35 3.42 27.01 -3.46
CA SER A 35 4.01 27.92 -2.47
C SER A 35 3.74 27.52 -1.02
N SER A 36 2.71 26.71 -0.77
CA SER A 36 2.37 26.20 0.56
C SER A 36 2.95 24.79 0.81
N LEU A 37 3.57 24.17 -0.20
CA LEU A 37 4.17 22.84 -0.09
C LEU A 37 5.66 22.95 0.31
N PRO A 38 6.22 21.93 0.98
CA PRO A 38 7.66 21.85 1.22
C PRO A 38 8.47 21.89 -0.11
N PRO A 39 9.79 22.17 -0.05
CA PRO A 39 10.65 22.10 -1.23
C PRO A 39 10.60 20.73 -1.92
N GLY A 40 10.79 20.73 -3.24
CA GLY A 40 10.86 19.52 -4.08
C GLY A 40 9.54 19.08 -4.72
N TYR A 41 8.42 19.76 -4.47
CA TYR A 41 7.21 19.60 -5.27
C TYR A 41 7.28 20.45 -6.54
N SER A 42 6.94 19.85 -7.69
CA SER A 42 7.03 20.47 -9.02
C SER A 42 5.81 21.32 -9.41
N GLY A 43 4.80 21.41 -8.53
CA GLY A 43 3.53 22.08 -8.81
C GLY A 43 2.55 21.90 -7.65
N PRO A 44 1.32 22.44 -7.78
CA PRO A 44 0.26 22.23 -6.80
C PRO A 44 -0.08 20.75 -6.64
N ARG A 45 -0.73 20.40 -5.52
CA ARG A 45 -1.15 19.03 -5.20
C ARG A 45 -2.56 18.99 -4.65
N SER A 46 -3.29 17.93 -4.95
CA SER A 46 -4.52 17.60 -4.20
C SER A 46 -4.18 17.49 -2.71
N ALA A 47 -5.09 17.93 -1.84
CA ALA A 47 -4.94 17.77 -0.39
C ALA A 47 -4.89 16.29 0.04
N GLY A 48 -5.41 15.38 -0.79
CA GLY A 48 -5.28 13.94 -0.59
C GLY A 48 -5.83 13.12 -1.75
N THR A 49 -5.46 11.85 -1.77
CA THR A 49 -6.00 10.81 -2.67
C THR A 49 -6.15 9.52 -1.87
N ALA A 50 -7.05 8.65 -2.33
CA ALA A 50 -7.16 7.29 -1.82
C ALA A 50 -7.22 6.32 -3.00
N ILE A 51 -6.55 5.18 -2.85
CA ILE A 51 -6.54 4.11 -3.84
C ILE A 51 -6.97 2.80 -3.18
N LEU A 52 -7.52 1.89 -3.99
CA LEU A 52 -7.45 0.46 -3.70
C LEU A 52 -6.15 -0.07 -4.29
N PHE A 53 -5.49 -0.96 -3.55
CA PHE A 53 -4.29 -1.65 -4.00
C PHE A 53 -4.39 -3.14 -3.68
N LEU A 54 -4.02 -4.00 -4.64
CA LEU A 54 -4.15 -5.44 -4.53
C LEU A 54 -2.91 -6.15 -5.08
N LEU A 55 -2.40 -7.10 -4.31
CA LEU A 55 -1.37 -8.04 -4.74
C LEU A 55 -1.95 -9.45 -4.80
N MET A 56 -1.78 -10.10 -5.95
CA MET A 56 -2.04 -11.52 -6.13
C MET A 56 -0.85 -12.36 -5.64
N PRO A 57 -1.02 -13.67 -5.37
CA PRO A 57 0.08 -14.54 -4.96
C PRO A 57 1.30 -14.43 -5.88
N GLY A 58 2.47 -14.24 -5.28
CA GLY A 58 3.75 -14.07 -5.97
C GLY A 58 4.00 -12.68 -6.54
N GLN A 59 3.07 -11.73 -6.43
CA GLN A 59 3.31 -10.33 -6.78
C GLN A 59 3.90 -9.58 -5.59
N GLN A 60 4.68 -8.54 -5.92
CA GLN A 60 5.22 -7.56 -5.00
C GLN A 60 5.06 -6.17 -5.62
N SER A 61 4.98 -5.12 -4.79
CA SER A 61 5.29 -3.77 -5.28
C SER A 61 6.81 -3.59 -5.29
N ALA A 62 7.33 -2.77 -6.20
CA ALA A 62 8.73 -2.41 -6.34
C ALA A 62 9.11 -1.24 -5.44
N TRP A 63 10.37 -1.19 -5.00
CA TRP A 63 10.89 -0.16 -4.08
C TRP A 63 10.75 1.22 -4.70
N HIS A 64 10.01 2.10 -4.02
CA HIS A 64 9.74 3.46 -4.48
C HIS A 64 9.53 4.43 -3.32
N THR A 65 9.73 5.72 -3.58
CA THR A 65 9.61 6.79 -2.58
C THR A 65 8.52 7.76 -2.97
N VAL A 66 7.68 8.11 -2.01
CA VAL A 66 6.69 9.18 -2.12
C VAL A 66 7.12 10.42 -1.36
N ARG A 67 6.65 11.60 -1.80
CA ARG A 67 6.99 12.88 -1.16
C ARG A 67 6.09 13.23 0.02
N SER A 68 4.92 12.62 0.09
CA SER A 68 3.90 12.80 1.12
C SER A 68 3.83 11.56 2.00
N ALA A 69 3.24 11.67 3.19
CA ALA A 69 2.93 10.48 3.97
C ALA A 69 1.90 9.62 3.23
N GLU A 70 1.98 8.31 3.42
CA GLU A 70 1.05 7.35 2.84
C GLU A 70 0.39 6.54 3.97
N LEU A 71 -0.92 6.39 3.89
CA LEU A 71 -1.70 5.62 4.86
C LEU A 71 -2.10 4.29 4.24
N TRP A 72 -1.82 3.21 4.95
CA TRP A 72 -2.16 1.86 4.54
C TRP A 72 -3.24 1.30 5.44
N PHE A 73 -4.30 0.76 4.85
CA PHE A 73 -5.42 0.12 5.54
C PHE A 73 -5.60 -1.30 5.02
N HIS A 74 -5.59 -2.29 5.90
CA HIS A 74 -5.91 -3.66 5.52
C HIS A 74 -7.41 -3.79 5.31
N HIS A 75 -7.82 -4.12 4.09
CA HIS A 75 -9.23 -4.40 3.80
C HIS A 75 -9.54 -5.89 3.74
N ARG A 76 -8.65 -6.70 3.16
CA ARG A 76 -8.91 -8.11 2.89
C ARG A 76 -7.64 -8.89 2.58
N GLY A 77 -7.70 -10.19 2.84
CA GLY A 77 -6.72 -11.16 2.38
C GLY A 77 -5.67 -11.46 3.44
N SER A 78 -4.61 -12.14 3.02
CA SER A 78 -3.47 -12.43 3.90
C SER A 78 -2.84 -11.15 4.44
N PRO A 79 -2.17 -11.23 5.61
CA PRO A 79 -1.34 -10.14 6.09
C PRO A 79 -0.26 -9.78 5.08
N LEU A 80 0.09 -8.51 5.08
CA LEU A 80 0.94 -7.86 4.13
C LEU A 80 2.22 -7.40 4.84
N VAL A 81 3.38 -7.84 4.33
CA VAL A 81 4.67 -7.36 4.83
C VAL A 81 4.97 -5.99 4.23
N LEU A 82 5.23 -4.99 5.07
CA LEU A 82 5.67 -3.66 4.66
C LEU A 82 7.11 -3.46 5.11
N GLU A 83 8.02 -3.40 4.15
CA GLU A 83 9.40 -2.95 4.38
C GLU A 83 9.46 -1.42 4.22
N ILE A 84 9.84 -0.71 5.30
CA ILE A 84 9.81 0.75 5.38
C ILE A 84 11.16 1.26 5.89
N GLY A 85 11.83 2.11 5.12
CA GLY A 85 13.12 2.68 5.50
C GLY A 85 13.68 3.63 4.45
N ALA A 86 14.79 4.30 4.73
CA ALA A 86 15.50 5.12 3.74
C ALA A 86 16.36 4.31 2.78
N ASP A 87 16.81 3.15 3.23
CA ASP A 87 17.58 2.19 2.46
C ASP A 87 17.02 0.79 2.70
N ARG A 88 16.97 -0.02 1.64
CA ARG A 88 16.43 -1.38 1.68
C ARG A 88 17.13 -2.27 2.71
N ASN A 89 18.44 -2.13 2.88
CA ASN A 89 19.23 -2.98 3.77
C ASN A 89 19.04 -2.64 5.25
N THR A 90 18.43 -1.49 5.55
CA THR A 90 18.20 -0.99 6.92
C THR A 90 16.71 -0.79 7.24
N ALA A 91 15.83 -1.23 6.33
CA ALA A 91 14.41 -1.05 6.47
C ALA A 91 13.84 -1.87 7.63
N GLY A 92 12.93 -1.26 8.37
CA GLY A 92 12.09 -1.97 9.34
C GLY A 92 10.97 -2.71 8.63
N THR A 93 10.49 -3.79 9.25
CA THR A 93 9.34 -4.56 8.75
C THR A 93 8.11 -4.32 9.63
N ARG A 94 6.94 -4.17 9.01
CA ARG A 94 5.63 -4.15 9.68
C ARG A 94 4.68 -5.14 9.01
N LEU A 95 3.85 -5.83 9.80
CA LEU A 95 2.80 -6.70 9.28
C LEU A 95 1.48 -5.94 9.29
N LEU A 96 0.94 -5.64 8.11
CA LEU A 96 -0.37 -5.02 7.94
C LEU A 96 -1.43 -6.12 7.73
N GLY A 97 -2.35 -6.28 8.67
CA GLY A 97 -3.31 -7.38 8.67
C GLY A 97 -4.34 -7.28 9.80
N PRO A 98 -5.31 -8.20 9.87
CA PRO A 98 -6.43 -8.10 10.79
C PRO A 98 -6.16 -8.68 12.19
N ASP A 99 -5.12 -9.50 12.37
CA ASP A 99 -4.86 -10.21 13.64
C ASP A 99 -4.03 -9.36 14.61
N ILE A 100 -4.72 -8.49 15.35
CA ILE A 100 -4.13 -7.56 16.33
C ILE A 100 -3.41 -8.32 17.44
N GLU A 101 -3.96 -9.44 17.90
CA GLU A 101 -3.37 -10.24 18.98
C GLU A 101 -2.05 -10.90 18.54
N ALA A 102 -1.91 -11.20 17.25
CA ALA A 102 -0.65 -11.65 16.65
C ALA A 102 0.31 -10.50 16.29
N GLY A 103 0.04 -9.27 16.71
CA GLY A 103 0.89 -8.10 16.46
C GLY A 103 0.78 -7.53 15.05
N GLN A 104 -0.29 -7.86 14.31
CA GLN A 104 -0.56 -7.22 13.02
C GLN A 104 -1.23 -5.86 13.23
N HIS A 105 -0.96 -4.93 12.32
CA HIS A 105 -1.55 -3.60 12.32
C HIS A 105 -2.68 -3.54 11.30
N HIS A 106 -3.88 -3.12 11.72
CA HIS A 106 -4.99 -2.95 10.79
C HIS A 106 -4.81 -1.72 9.89
N ALA A 107 -4.11 -0.71 10.39
CA ALA A 107 -3.69 0.47 9.65
C ALA A 107 -2.29 0.91 10.08
N THR A 108 -1.52 1.51 9.18
CA THR A 108 -0.22 2.11 9.51
C THR A 108 0.06 3.30 8.61
N ASP A 109 0.74 4.31 9.13
CA ASP A 109 1.31 5.37 8.32
C ASP A 109 2.76 5.07 7.94
N GLN A 110 3.13 5.53 6.76
CA GLN A 110 4.50 5.72 6.35
C GLN A 110 4.73 7.22 6.28
N GLY A 111 5.81 7.69 6.91
CA GLY A 111 6.29 9.06 6.74
C GLY A 111 6.78 9.29 5.30
N ARG A 112 7.77 10.16 5.10
CA ARG A 112 8.27 10.51 3.74
C ARG A 112 9.20 9.47 3.11
N LEU A 113 9.05 8.17 3.42
CA LEU A 113 10.06 7.15 3.16
C LEU A 113 9.49 5.84 2.59
N VAL A 114 10.39 5.20 1.85
CA VAL A 114 10.28 4.13 0.84
C VAL A 114 9.36 2.96 1.20
N VAL A 115 8.58 2.49 0.22
CA VAL A 115 7.85 1.21 0.27
C VAL A 115 8.43 0.28 -0.77
N ALA A 116 8.83 -0.92 -0.35
CA ALA A 116 8.41 -2.15 -1.03
C ALA A 116 9.00 -3.40 -0.44
N GLY A 117 8.27 -4.49 -0.54
CA GLY A 117 8.64 -5.79 -0.03
C GLY A 117 7.38 -6.55 0.33
N LEU A 118 6.32 -6.32 -0.46
CA LEU A 118 4.99 -6.76 -0.12
C LEU A 118 4.84 -8.20 -0.57
N CYS A 119 5.19 -9.12 0.32
CA CYS A 119 4.88 -10.52 0.16
C CYS A 119 3.64 -10.83 1.01
N ALA A 120 2.58 -11.33 0.39
CA ALA A 120 1.49 -11.96 1.13
C ALA A 120 2.08 -13.23 1.76
N LEU A 121 2.19 -13.26 3.09
CA LEU A 121 2.59 -14.50 3.76
C LEU A 121 1.49 -15.54 3.53
N PRO A 122 1.83 -16.79 3.17
CA PRO A 122 0.85 -17.87 3.27
C PRO A 122 0.45 -17.98 4.73
N VAL A 123 -0.85 -17.83 5.02
CA VAL A 123 -1.38 -18.15 6.33
C VAL A 123 -1.19 -19.66 6.49
N ALA A 124 -0.19 -20.08 7.28
CA ALA A 124 -0.11 -21.45 7.74
C ALA A 124 -1.41 -21.72 8.52
N GLY A 125 -2.27 -22.57 7.97
CA GLY A 125 -3.64 -22.74 8.43
C GLY A 125 -3.70 -23.07 9.92
N ARG A 126 -4.45 -22.26 10.68
CA ARG A 126 -5.17 -22.81 11.83
C ARG A 126 -6.46 -23.40 11.28
N HIS A 127 -6.44 -24.70 11.03
CA HIS A 127 -7.66 -25.48 11.17
C HIS A 127 -8.13 -25.29 12.61
N GLN A 128 -9.26 -24.62 12.79
CA GLN A 128 -10.08 -24.77 13.98
C GLN A 128 -11.46 -25.22 13.52
N GLN A 129 -11.88 -26.30 14.17
CA GLN A 129 -13.14 -27.02 14.03
C GLN A 129 -14.33 -26.13 14.38
#